data_AF-A0A2G4FLQ9-F1
#
_entry.id   AF-A0A2G4FLQ9-F1
#
_cell.length_a   1.000
_cell.length_b   1.000
_cell.length_c   1.000
_cell.angle_alpha   90.00
_cell.angle_beta   90.00
_cell.angle_gamma   90.00
#
_symmetry.space_group_name_H-M   'P 1'
#
loop_
_entity.id
_entity.type
_entity.pdbx_description
1 polymer ?
#
loop_
_entity_poly.entity_id
_entity_poly.type
_entity_poly.pdbx_seq_one_letter_code
_entity_poly.pdbx_strand_id
1 'polypeptide(L)'
;MRIEKAVMTLKNYTESKERSPSSAVREAAEDYVRACELINTDLARLEELLNKNLRSEAMQYANIEPRIEDQVAQLNFPGRIDFEMMAAFQDLPVGSPLKMEVIENLQSAYAEYQSLEHQYRNLRKLVLERAPVGERVKALREIAMLDRINATLIEDLAVLEKQLQVELLNTIRKSAQTGDIQEMFEAKEEFKQNWINPPAPGVLNEVETITSKKQEEYSSKELTDLANRGMSYVRAKDYQNAKKCYESWAAVAGRVGVKQGDSYWARIEPLYLWLQKYENDSKVKEFADMQLFALRKALLEVVLDGKCAQRIAEVERMYAEAESAGAKIPKDLQGLFDSTINRMDEYRKKQELFVLAGLFAGGIILLLAFLIWMVARSR
;
A
#
# COMPACT_ATOMS: atom_id res chain seq x y z
N MET A 1 22.88 -55.60 4.21
CA MET A 1 23.78 -56.77 4.31
C MET A 1 23.24 -58.07 3.67
N ARG A 2 22.12 -58.68 4.12
CA ARG A 2 21.65 -59.98 3.56
C ARG A 2 21.11 -59.85 2.12
N ILE A 3 20.33 -58.81 1.83
CA ILE A 3 19.75 -58.55 0.50
C ILE A 3 20.82 -58.13 -0.52
N GLU A 4 21.83 -57.35 -0.12
CA GLU A 4 22.92 -56.91 -1.02
C GLU A 4 23.72 -58.10 -1.52
N LYS A 5 24.00 -59.04 -0.62
CA LYS A 5 24.70 -60.28 -0.95
C LYS A 5 23.86 -61.16 -1.87
N ALA A 6 22.54 -61.25 -1.64
CA ALA A 6 21.63 -61.99 -2.51
C ALA A 6 21.59 -61.40 -3.93
N VAL A 7 21.32 -60.09 -4.06
CA VAL A 7 21.30 -59.39 -5.35
C VAL A 7 22.61 -59.50 -6.11
N MET A 8 23.75 -59.36 -5.42
CA MET A 8 25.07 -59.53 -6.04
C MET A 8 25.32 -60.97 -6.53
N THR A 9 24.84 -61.97 -5.79
CA THR A 9 24.92 -63.37 -6.20
C THR A 9 24.08 -63.64 -7.45
N LEU A 10 22.87 -63.08 -7.51
CA LEU A 10 21.98 -63.19 -8.67
C LEU A 10 22.56 -62.47 -9.90
N LYS A 11 23.13 -61.27 -9.71
CA LYS A 11 23.79 -60.52 -10.78
C LYS A 11 25.00 -61.27 -11.36
N ASN A 12 25.86 -61.79 -10.49
CA ASN A 12 27.00 -62.60 -10.92
C ASN A 12 26.54 -63.86 -11.66
N TYR A 13 25.43 -64.47 -11.24
CA TYR A 13 24.86 -65.62 -11.92
C TYR A 13 24.38 -65.28 -13.33
N THR A 14 23.66 -64.17 -13.51
CA THR A 14 23.19 -63.72 -14.84
C THR A 14 24.32 -63.36 -15.80
N GLU A 15 25.45 -62.87 -15.28
CA GLU A 15 26.64 -62.54 -16.08
C GLU A 15 27.51 -63.77 -16.36
N SER A 16 27.33 -64.86 -15.60
CA SER A 16 28.08 -66.10 -15.75
C SER A 16 27.54 -66.96 -16.90
N LYS A 17 28.41 -67.77 -17.53
CA LYS A 17 27.99 -68.80 -18.50
C LYS A 17 27.56 -70.11 -17.82
N GLU A 18 27.29 -70.09 -16.51
CA GLU A 18 26.88 -71.29 -15.77
C GLU A 18 25.49 -71.75 -16.21
N ARG A 19 25.35 -73.05 -16.51
CA ARG A 19 24.10 -73.62 -17.05
C ARG A 19 23.16 -74.19 -15.98
N SER A 20 23.60 -74.29 -14.73
CA SER A 20 22.82 -74.91 -13.65
C SER A 20 23.00 -74.14 -12.35
N PRO A 21 21.91 -73.82 -11.64
CA PRO A 21 21.97 -72.99 -10.44
C PRO A 21 22.59 -73.78 -9.27
N SER A 22 23.55 -73.16 -8.59
CA SER A 22 24.11 -73.69 -7.34
C SER A 22 23.11 -73.54 -6.19
N SER A 23 23.33 -74.25 -5.08
CA SER A 23 22.51 -74.10 -3.87
C SER A 23 22.50 -72.66 -3.34
N ALA A 24 23.62 -71.94 -3.47
CA ALA A 24 23.75 -70.55 -3.08
C ALA A 24 22.89 -69.61 -3.97
N VAL A 25 22.76 -69.89 -5.27
CA VAL A 25 21.89 -69.12 -6.18
C VAL A 25 20.41 -69.35 -5.84
N ARG A 26 20.03 -70.59 -5.48
CA ARG A 26 18.66 -70.89 -5.06
C ARG A 26 18.30 -70.19 -3.75
N GLU A 27 19.19 -70.21 -2.76
CA GLU A 27 19.00 -69.49 -1.50
C GLU A 27 18.91 -67.97 -1.71
N ALA A 28 19.75 -67.41 -2.61
CA ALA A 28 19.70 -66.00 -2.97
C ALA A 28 18.40 -65.61 -3.68
N ALA A 29 17.86 -66.49 -4.55
CA ALA A 29 16.59 -66.27 -5.22
C ALA A 29 15.42 -66.23 -4.23
N GLU A 30 15.39 -67.14 -3.25
CA GLU A 30 14.39 -67.13 -2.18
C GLU A 30 14.48 -65.89 -1.28
N ASP A 31 15.71 -65.47 -0.92
CA ASP A 31 15.94 -64.23 -0.17
C ASP A 31 15.47 -63.00 -0.97
N TYR A 32 15.65 -63.00 -2.29
CA TYR A 32 15.17 -61.95 -3.19
C TYR A 32 13.64 -61.90 -3.26
N VAL A 33 12.95 -63.03 -3.42
CA VAL A 33 11.48 -63.07 -3.46
C VAL A 33 10.88 -62.52 -2.17
N ARG A 34 11.38 -62.96 -1.01
CA ARG A 34 10.93 -62.45 0.29
C ARG A 34 11.13 -60.94 0.43
N ALA A 35 12.25 -60.42 -0.09
CA ALA A 35 12.52 -58.99 -0.07
C ALA A 35 11.54 -58.21 -0.97
N CYS A 36 11.21 -58.71 -2.16
CA CYS A 36 10.22 -58.07 -3.05
C CYS A 36 8.82 -58.03 -2.43
N GLU A 37 8.39 -59.10 -1.74
CA GLU A 37 7.08 -59.15 -1.07
C GLU A 37 6.98 -58.16 0.10
N LEU A 38 8.03 -58.06 0.91
CA LEU A 38 8.11 -57.10 2.01
C LEU A 38 8.02 -55.66 1.50
N ILE A 39 8.83 -55.33 0.50
CA ILE A 39 8.84 -53.98 -0.09
C ILE A 39 7.51 -53.65 -0.75
N ASN A 40 6.86 -54.60 -1.44
CA ASN A 40 5.53 -54.37 -2.00
C ASN A 40 4.46 -54.11 -0.92
N THR A 41 4.61 -54.68 0.27
CA THR A 41 3.72 -54.39 1.41
C THR A 41 3.92 -52.95 1.88
N ASP A 42 5.18 -52.49 1.98
CA ASP A 42 5.50 -51.12 2.33
C ASP A 42 5.05 -50.11 1.27
N LEU A 43 5.21 -50.44 -0.02
CA LEU A 43 4.70 -49.64 -1.13
C LEU A 43 3.17 -49.55 -1.12
N ALA A 44 2.44 -50.62 -0.79
CA ALA A 44 0.99 -50.57 -0.67
C ALA A 44 0.52 -49.62 0.46
N ARG A 45 1.28 -49.55 1.55
CA ARG A 45 1.00 -48.62 2.65
C ARG A 45 1.28 -47.17 2.25
N LEU A 46 2.37 -46.92 1.52
CA LEU A 46 2.69 -45.62 0.94
C LEU A 46 1.61 -45.16 -0.04
N GLU A 47 1.15 -46.06 -0.90
CA GLU A 47 0.04 -45.84 -1.83
C GLU A 47 -1.23 -45.42 -1.10
N GLU A 48 -1.58 -46.06 0.02
CA GLU A 48 -2.72 -45.67 0.86
C GLU A 48 -2.59 -44.26 1.44
N LEU A 49 -1.40 -43.91 1.96
CA LEU A 49 -1.13 -42.58 2.52
C LEU A 49 -1.21 -41.48 1.45
N LEU A 50 -0.63 -41.74 0.28
CA LEU A 50 -0.68 -40.83 -0.87
C LEU A 50 -2.12 -40.65 -1.36
N ASN A 51 -2.91 -41.74 -1.46
CA ASN A 51 -4.32 -41.67 -1.85
C ASN A 51 -5.19 -40.92 -0.84
N LYS A 52 -4.81 -40.91 0.44
CA LYS A 52 -5.46 -40.13 1.50
C LYS A 52 -4.98 -38.67 1.57
N ASN A 53 -4.12 -38.22 0.63
CA ASN A 53 -3.46 -36.91 0.65
C ASN A 53 -2.62 -36.64 1.91
N LEU A 54 -2.22 -37.68 2.66
CA LEU A 54 -1.34 -37.59 3.83
C LEU A 54 0.13 -37.58 3.38
N ARG A 55 0.48 -36.57 2.57
CA ARG A 55 1.79 -36.46 1.89
C ARG A 55 2.95 -36.36 2.87
N SER A 56 2.79 -35.61 3.95
CA SER A 56 3.80 -35.47 5.02
C SER A 56 4.12 -36.80 5.71
N GLU A 57 3.10 -37.59 6.00
CA GLU A 57 3.19 -38.90 6.63
C GLU A 57 3.80 -39.93 5.68
N ALA A 58 3.41 -39.90 4.40
CA ALA A 58 4.01 -40.74 3.37
C ALA A 58 5.52 -40.49 3.23
N MET A 59 5.94 -39.23 3.21
CA MET A 59 7.36 -38.86 3.14
C MET A 59 8.14 -39.26 4.39
N GLN A 60 7.55 -39.07 5.57
CA GLN A 60 8.19 -39.52 6.81
C GLN A 60 8.37 -41.03 6.82
N TYR A 61 7.34 -41.78 6.39
CA TYR A 61 7.41 -43.24 6.29
C TYR A 61 8.49 -43.69 5.30
N ALA A 62 8.57 -43.06 4.13
CA ALA A 62 9.57 -43.38 3.10
C ALA A 62 11.02 -43.09 3.53
N ASN A 63 11.24 -42.12 4.42
CA ASN A 63 12.56 -41.72 4.91
C ASN A 63 13.03 -42.49 6.16
N ILE A 64 12.26 -43.44 6.66
CA ILE A 64 12.74 -44.34 7.73
C ILE A 64 13.89 -45.17 7.17
N GLU A 65 15.03 -45.19 7.87
CA GLU A 65 16.19 -45.95 7.40
C GLU A 65 15.99 -47.47 7.53
N PRO A 66 16.36 -48.27 6.51
CA PRO A 66 16.86 -47.85 5.19
C PRO A 66 15.74 -47.33 4.28
N ARG A 67 16.01 -46.25 3.54
CA ARG A 67 15.02 -45.56 2.71
C ARG A 67 14.38 -46.50 1.69
N ILE A 68 13.07 -46.35 1.49
CA ILE A 68 12.31 -47.22 0.58
C ILE A 68 12.81 -47.11 -0.87
N GLU A 69 13.25 -45.92 -1.30
CA GLU A 69 13.78 -45.70 -2.65
C GLU A 69 15.10 -46.46 -2.88
N ASP A 70 15.96 -46.49 -1.86
CA ASP A 70 17.24 -47.21 -1.92
C ASP A 70 17.02 -48.73 -1.95
N GLN A 71 16.06 -49.22 -1.17
CA GLN A 71 15.66 -50.63 -1.17
C GLN A 71 15.04 -51.05 -2.50
N VAL A 72 14.15 -50.22 -3.08
CA VAL A 72 13.56 -50.48 -4.40
C VAL A 72 14.64 -50.44 -5.49
N ALA A 73 15.55 -49.47 -5.47
CA ALA A 73 16.65 -49.38 -6.43
C ALA A 73 17.58 -50.61 -6.35
N GLN A 74 17.82 -51.11 -5.13
CA GLN A 74 18.62 -52.30 -4.90
C GLN A 74 17.96 -53.57 -5.47
N LEU A 75 16.65 -53.73 -5.27
CA LEU A 75 15.91 -54.88 -5.81
C LEU A 75 15.68 -54.76 -7.33
N ASN A 76 15.58 -53.54 -7.84
CA ASN A 76 15.46 -53.24 -9.27
C ASN A 76 16.83 -53.09 -9.95
N PHE A 77 17.72 -54.07 -9.77
CA PHE A 77 19.10 -54.01 -10.25
C PHE A 77 19.22 -54.19 -11.78
N PRO A 78 20.30 -53.66 -12.39
CA PRO A 78 20.60 -53.92 -13.81
C PRO A 78 20.84 -55.42 -14.05
N GLY A 79 20.04 -56.05 -14.91
CA GLY A 79 20.05 -57.50 -15.16
C GLY A 79 18.89 -58.27 -14.50
N ARG A 80 17.99 -57.58 -13.79
CA ARG A 80 16.78 -58.19 -13.20
C ARG A 80 15.94 -58.94 -14.24
N ILE A 81 15.68 -58.35 -15.40
CA ILE A 81 14.85 -58.97 -16.45
C ILE A 81 15.51 -60.26 -16.94
N ASP A 82 16.82 -60.23 -17.17
CA ASP A 82 17.59 -61.40 -17.59
C ASP A 82 17.55 -62.50 -16.52
N PHE A 83 17.66 -62.13 -15.23
CA PHE A 83 17.48 -63.06 -14.11
C PHE A 83 16.08 -63.68 -14.09
N GLU A 84 15.02 -62.88 -14.20
CA GLU A 84 13.64 -63.37 -14.16
C GLU A 84 13.36 -64.34 -15.32
N MET A 85 13.90 -64.06 -16.52
CA MET A 85 13.82 -64.97 -17.68
C MET A 85 14.58 -66.28 -17.44
N MET A 86 15.80 -66.22 -16.88
CA MET A 86 16.58 -67.42 -16.56
C MET A 86 15.94 -68.23 -15.43
N ALA A 87 15.39 -67.56 -14.41
CA ALA A 87 14.74 -68.17 -13.28
C ALA A 87 13.49 -68.95 -13.70
N ALA A 88 12.69 -68.39 -14.61
CA ALA A 88 11.53 -69.08 -15.19
C ALA A 88 11.94 -70.34 -15.98
N PHE A 89 13.07 -70.33 -16.70
CA PHE A 89 13.56 -71.49 -17.45
C PHE A 89 14.16 -72.58 -16.55
N GLN A 90 14.67 -72.22 -15.37
CA GLN A 90 15.40 -73.11 -14.47
C GLN A 90 14.64 -73.46 -13.18
N ASP A 91 13.34 -73.16 -13.12
CA ASP A 91 12.46 -73.42 -11.97
C ASP A 91 12.99 -72.80 -10.66
N LEU A 92 13.54 -71.58 -10.76
CA LEU A 92 13.92 -70.76 -9.62
C LEU A 92 12.76 -69.83 -9.23
N PRO A 93 12.64 -69.48 -7.93
CA PRO A 93 11.59 -68.58 -7.49
C PRO A 93 11.81 -67.18 -8.05
N VAL A 94 10.75 -66.60 -8.61
CA VAL A 94 10.72 -65.26 -9.21
C VAL A 94 9.99 -64.31 -8.26
N GLY A 95 10.58 -63.13 -8.01
CA GLY A 95 9.99 -62.12 -7.13
C GLY A 95 8.79 -61.44 -7.78
N SER A 96 7.82 -61.00 -6.97
CA SER A 96 6.71 -60.17 -7.45
C SER A 96 7.21 -58.87 -8.10
N PRO A 97 6.51 -58.34 -9.13
CA PRO A 97 6.85 -57.05 -9.73
C PRO A 97 6.77 -55.95 -8.66
N LEU A 98 7.76 -55.05 -8.63
CA LEU A 98 7.76 -53.94 -7.70
C LEU A 98 6.78 -52.86 -8.19
N LYS A 99 6.01 -52.28 -7.28
CA LYS A 99 5.06 -51.20 -7.60
C LYS A 99 5.77 -49.86 -7.88
N MET A 100 6.44 -49.76 -9.03
CA MET A 100 7.25 -48.59 -9.41
C MET A 100 6.43 -47.28 -9.50
N GLU A 101 5.16 -47.37 -9.90
CA GLU A 101 4.23 -46.24 -9.98
C GLU A 101 4.08 -45.51 -8.63
N VAL A 102 4.15 -46.24 -7.51
CA VAL A 102 4.08 -45.65 -6.16
C VAL A 102 5.32 -44.80 -5.85
N ILE A 103 6.50 -45.22 -6.32
CA ILE A 103 7.75 -44.47 -6.16
C ILE A 103 7.72 -43.21 -7.02
N GLU A 104 7.20 -43.28 -8.24
CA GLU A 104 7.01 -42.10 -9.10
C GLU A 104 6.06 -41.09 -8.45
N ASN A 105 4.91 -41.55 -7.94
CA ASN A 105 3.97 -40.70 -7.21
C ASN A 105 4.59 -40.07 -5.95
N LEU A 106 5.43 -40.82 -5.23
CA LEU A 106 6.17 -40.32 -4.06
C LEU A 106 7.20 -39.24 -4.47
N GLN A 107 7.91 -39.42 -5.58
CA GLN A 107 8.85 -38.41 -6.09
C GLN A 107 8.14 -37.13 -6.53
N SER A 108 7.01 -37.24 -7.21
CA SER A 108 6.15 -36.10 -7.53
C SER A 108 5.68 -35.38 -6.26
N ALA A 109 5.27 -36.14 -5.23
CA ALA A 109 4.89 -35.57 -3.95
C ALA A 109 6.07 -34.81 -3.30
N TYR A 110 7.29 -35.35 -3.32
CA TYR A 110 8.48 -34.66 -2.79
C TYR A 110 8.75 -33.33 -3.49
N ALA A 111 8.65 -33.30 -4.82
CA ALA A 111 8.87 -32.08 -5.59
C ALA A 111 7.84 -30.98 -5.26
N GLU A 112 6.56 -31.35 -5.11
CA GLU A 112 5.50 -30.43 -4.70
C GLU A 112 5.72 -29.94 -3.25
N TYR A 113 6.05 -30.84 -2.33
CA TYR A 113 6.19 -30.51 -0.91
C TYR A 113 7.43 -29.64 -0.59
N GLN A 114 8.55 -29.83 -1.31
CA GLN A 114 9.72 -28.94 -1.17
C GLN A 114 9.37 -27.46 -1.41
N SER A 115 8.39 -27.17 -2.28
CA SER A 115 7.93 -25.80 -2.52
C SER A 115 7.10 -25.19 -1.38
N LEU A 116 6.52 -26.03 -0.52
CA LEU A 116 5.60 -25.64 0.57
C LEU A 116 6.14 -25.93 1.98
N GLU A 117 7.35 -26.49 2.09
CA GLU A 117 7.92 -26.96 3.35
C GLU A 117 8.03 -25.84 4.39
N HIS A 118 8.35 -24.62 3.97
CA HIS A 118 8.45 -23.48 4.89
C HIS A 118 7.08 -23.13 5.50
N GLN A 119 6.02 -23.17 4.69
CA GLN A 119 4.65 -22.84 5.08
C GLN A 119 4.10 -23.91 6.04
N TYR A 120 4.30 -25.20 5.75
CA TYR A 120 3.91 -26.29 6.65
C TYR A 120 4.70 -26.28 7.97
N ARG A 121 5.99 -25.93 7.95
CA ARG A 121 6.78 -25.74 9.18
C ARG A 121 6.22 -24.60 10.04
N ASN A 122 5.86 -23.48 9.42
CA ASN A 122 5.25 -22.36 10.14
C ASN A 122 3.89 -22.77 10.76
N LEU A 123 3.03 -23.44 9.99
CA LEU A 123 1.76 -23.95 10.52
C LEU A 123 1.96 -24.89 11.71
N ARG A 124 2.90 -25.84 11.60
CA ARG A 124 3.21 -26.78 12.68
C ARG A 124 3.70 -26.05 13.93
N LYS A 125 4.54 -25.02 13.79
CA LYS A 125 4.96 -24.16 14.89
C LYS A 125 3.76 -23.50 15.59
N LEU A 126 2.88 -22.84 14.82
CA LEU A 126 1.68 -22.17 15.36
C LEU A 126 0.74 -23.14 16.10
N VAL A 127 0.59 -24.38 15.60
CA VAL A 127 -0.22 -25.42 16.26
C VAL A 127 0.41 -25.87 17.58
N LEU A 128 1.73 -26.11 17.59
CA LEU A 128 2.46 -26.53 18.81
C LEU A 128 2.46 -25.44 19.88
N GLU A 129 2.59 -24.18 19.47
CA GLU A 129 2.54 -23.00 20.35
C GLU A 129 1.11 -22.66 20.80
N ARG A 130 0.10 -23.37 20.27
CA ARG A 130 -1.33 -23.09 20.51
C ARG A 130 -1.68 -21.63 20.21
N ALA A 131 -1.15 -21.11 19.10
CA ALA A 131 -1.37 -19.75 18.66
C ALA A 131 -2.88 -19.45 18.48
N PRO A 132 -3.28 -18.16 18.57
CA PRO A 132 -4.66 -17.74 18.34
C PRO A 132 -5.25 -18.32 17.04
N VAL A 133 -6.56 -18.56 17.01
CA VAL A 133 -7.24 -19.18 15.86
C VAL A 133 -7.02 -18.35 14.60
N GLY A 134 -7.08 -17.02 14.69
CA GLY A 134 -6.85 -16.13 13.54
C GLY A 134 -5.48 -16.33 12.87
N GLU A 135 -4.42 -16.51 13.65
CA GLU A 135 -3.07 -16.76 13.11
C GLU A 135 -2.98 -18.11 12.39
N ARG A 136 -3.59 -19.15 12.98
CA ARG A 136 -3.65 -20.49 12.38
C ARG A 136 -4.49 -20.51 11.10
N VAL A 137 -5.64 -19.83 11.09
CA VAL A 137 -6.50 -19.66 9.90
C VAL A 137 -5.76 -18.93 8.80
N LYS A 138 -5.03 -17.85 9.12
CA LYS A 138 -4.23 -17.10 8.14
C LYS A 138 -3.18 -18.00 7.48
N ALA A 139 -2.40 -18.73 8.27
CA ALA A 139 -1.40 -19.67 7.74
C ALA A 139 -2.03 -20.77 6.88
N LEU A 140 -3.18 -21.31 7.29
CA LEU A 140 -3.90 -22.31 6.49
C LEU A 140 -4.47 -21.75 5.18
N ARG A 141 -4.99 -20.52 5.17
CA ARG A 141 -5.44 -19.85 3.93
C ARG A 141 -4.28 -19.67 2.95
N GLU A 142 -3.11 -19.29 3.44
CA GLU A 142 -1.90 -19.16 2.61
C GLU A 142 -1.50 -20.50 1.97
N ILE A 143 -1.56 -21.60 2.73
CA ILE A 143 -1.29 -22.94 2.19
C ILE A 143 -2.39 -23.37 1.22
N ALA A 144 -3.66 -23.15 1.56
CA ALA A 144 -4.81 -23.49 0.72
C ALA A 144 -4.77 -22.79 -0.65
N MET A 145 -4.22 -21.57 -0.73
CA MET A 145 -4.06 -20.87 -2.01
C MET A 145 -3.08 -21.59 -2.93
N LEU A 146 -2.07 -22.26 -2.39
CA LEU A 146 -1.00 -22.94 -3.10
C LEU A 146 -1.33 -24.43 -3.37
N ASP A 147 -2.03 -25.09 -2.45
CA ASP A 147 -2.43 -26.50 -2.51
C ASP A 147 -3.96 -26.66 -2.42
N ARG A 148 -4.66 -26.21 -3.48
CA ARG A 148 -6.14 -26.20 -3.55
C ARG A 148 -6.77 -27.59 -3.70
N ILE A 149 -5.97 -28.63 -3.96
CA ILE A 149 -6.45 -29.99 -4.23
C ILE A 149 -6.51 -30.81 -2.94
N ASN A 150 -5.84 -30.34 -1.88
CA ASN A 150 -5.83 -31.04 -0.60
C ASN A 150 -7.16 -30.89 0.16
N ALA A 151 -8.02 -31.89 0.01
CA ALA A 151 -9.33 -31.95 0.68
C ALA A 151 -9.24 -31.88 2.21
N THR A 152 -8.24 -32.54 2.81
CA THR A 152 -8.08 -32.55 4.29
C THR A 152 -7.77 -31.15 4.83
N LEU A 153 -6.96 -30.38 4.10
CA LEU A 153 -6.63 -29.00 4.48
C LEU A 153 -7.84 -28.07 4.38
N ILE A 154 -8.71 -28.29 3.38
CA ILE A 154 -9.96 -27.55 3.22
C ILE A 154 -10.93 -27.87 4.37
N GLU A 155 -11.03 -29.13 4.76
CA GLU A 155 -11.86 -29.55 5.91
C GLU A 155 -11.37 -28.92 7.22
N ASP A 156 -10.05 -28.98 7.49
CA ASP A 156 -9.44 -28.38 8.68
C ASP A 156 -9.63 -26.86 8.72
N LEU A 157 -9.42 -26.19 7.58
CA LEU A 157 -9.64 -24.75 7.46
C LEU A 157 -11.12 -24.40 7.69
N ALA A 158 -12.06 -25.19 7.19
CA ALA A 158 -13.49 -24.98 7.39
C ALA A 158 -13.91 -25.05 8.86
N VAL A 159 -13.32 -25.99 9.63
CA VAL A 159 -13.57 -26.12 11.07
C VAL A 159 -13.03 -24.91 11.83
N LEU A 160 -11.78 -24.50 11.56
CA LEU A 160 -11.15 -23.36 12.23
C LEU A 160 -11.81 -22.03 11.87
N GLU A 161 -12.23 -21.85 10.62
CA GLU A 161 -12.98 -20.67 10.20
C GLU A 161 -14.31 -20.54 10.92
N LYS A 162 -15.03 -21.65 11.15
CA LYS A 162 -16.25 -21.63 11.95
C LYS A 162 -15.99 -21.18 13.39
N GLN A 163 -14.89 -21.63 13.99
CA GLN A 163 -14.47 -21.15 15.30
C GLN A 163 -14.12 -19.66 15.27
N LEU A 164 -13.36 -19.21 14.25
CA LEU A 164 -12.96 -17.82 14.09
C LEU A 164 -14.19 -16.89 13.97
N GLN A 165 -15.23 -17.28 13.22
CA GLN A 165 -16.46 -16.50 13.11
C GLN A 165 -17.11 -16.24 14.48
N VAL A 166 -17.10 -17.24 15.38
CA VAL A 166 -17.63 -17.10 16.74
C VAL A 166 -16.75 -16.17 17.58
N GLU A 167 -15.42 -16.31 17.49
CA GLU A 167 -14.48 -15.44 18.19
C GLU A 167 -14.62 -13.98 17.74
N LEU A 168 -14.68 -13.73 16.43
CA LEU A 168 -14.85 -12.38 15.87
C LEU A 168 -16.17 -11.74 16.29
N LEU A 169 -17.28 -12.49 16.28
CA LEU A 169 -18.57 -11.97 16.72
C LEU A 169 -18.55 -11.59 18.21
N ASN A 170 -17.91 -12.42 19.04
CA ASN A 170 -17.75 -12.13 20.46
C ASN A 170 -16.83 -10.91 20.69
N THR A 171 -15.76 -10.78 19.91
CA THR A 171 -14.90 -9.59 19.91
C THR A 171 -15.72 -8.35 19.58
N ILE A 172 -16.47 -8.34 18.46
CA ILE A 172 -17.32 -7.20 18.08
C ILE A 172 -18.30 -6.81 19.21
N ARG A 173 -18.97 -7.79 19.82
CA ARG A 173 -19.90 -7.54 20.95
C ARG A 173 -19.18 -6.94 22.16
N LYS A 174 -18.01 -7.48 22.52
CA LYS A 174 -17.20 -7.02 23.65
C LYS A 174 -16.65 -5.61 23.40
N SER A 175 -16.02 -5.39 22.25
CA SER A 175 -15.41 -4.12 21.87
C SER A 175 -16.47 -3.01 21.74
N ALA A 176 -17.69 -3.34 21.30
CA ALA A 176 -18.84 -2.43 21.34
C ALA A 176 -19.26 -2.03 22.77
N GLN A 177 -19.09 -2.90 23.77
CA GLN A 177 -19.37 -2.60 25.18
C GLN A 177 -18.25 -1.82 25.85
N THR A 178 -16.98 -2.17 25.57
CA THR A 178 -15.80 -1.53 26.17
C THR A 178 -15.42 -0.22 25.50
N GLY A 179 -15.94 0.04 24.29
CA GLY A 179 -15.63 1.24 23.49
C GLY A 179 -14.35 1.13 22.67
N ASP A 180 -13.82 -0.09 22.47
CA ASP A 180 -12.68 -0.32 21.57
C ASP A 180 -13.16 -0.39 20.12
N ILE A 181 -13.27 0.77 19.51
CA ILE A 181 -13.87 0.89 18.16
C ILE A 181 -12.93 0.35 17.09
N GLN A 182 -11.61 0.46 17.30
CA GLN A 182 -10.63 -0.05 16.35
C GLN A 182 -10.70 -1.57 16.25
N GLU A 183 -10.64 -2.27 17.39
CA GLU A 183 -10.74 -3.73 17.44
C GLU A 183 -12.08 -4.22 16.84
N MET A 184 -13.17 -3.49 17.09
CA MET A 184 -14.48 -3.79 16.52
C MET A 184 -14.48 -3.72 14.98
N PHE A 185 -13.86 -2.70 14.39
CA PHE A 185 -13.79 -2.54 12.94
C PHE A 185 -12.83 -3.53 12.28
N GLU A 186 -11.68 -3.80 12.90
CA GLU A 186 -10.76 -4.83 12.43
C GLU A 186 -11.46 -6.20 12.37
N ALA A 187 -12.22 -6.55 13.42
CA ALA A 187 -13.02 -7.77 13.43
C ALA A 187 -14.15 -7.76 12.37
N LYS A 188 -14.77 -6.61 12.09
CA LYS A 188 -15.77 -6.46 11.00
C LYS A 188 -15.14 -6.70 9.63
N GLU A 189 -13.95 -6.17 9.37
CA GLU A 189 -13.27 -6.32 8.09
C GLU A 189 -12.93 -7.79 7.80
N GLU A 190 -12.61 -8.58 8.82
CA GLU A 190 -12.34 -10.02 8.66
C GLU A 190 -13.54 -10.78 8.10
N PHE A 191 -14.78 -10.35 8.38
CA PHE A 191 -15.98 -10.95 7.79
C PHE A 191 -16.09 -10.74 6.27
N LYS A 192 -15.33 -9.82 5.66
CA LYS A 192 -15.30 -9.60 4.21
C LYS A 192 -14.35 -10.53 3.45
N GLN A 193 -13.56 -11.32 4.17
CA GLN A 193 -12.63 -12.28 3.56
C GLN A 193 -13.37 -13.41 2.83
N ASN A 194 -12.65 -14.16 2.00
CA ASN A 194 -13.20 -15.34 1.34
C ASN A 194 -13.22 -16.52 2.32
N TRP A 195 -14.41 -16.83 2.84
CA TRP A 195 -14.65 -17.97 3.73
C TRP A 195 -14.99 -19.23 2.93
N ILE A 196 -14.51 -20.40 3.39
CA ILE A 196 -14.97 -21.69 2.86
C ILE A 196 -16.47 -21.85 3.15
N ASN A 197 -16.84 -21.61 4.41
CA ASN A 197 -18.21 -21.60 4.86
C ASN A 197 -18.61 -20.15 5.17
N PRO A 198 -19.36 -19.47 4.29
CA PRO A 198 -19.72 -18.08 4.50
C PRO A 198 -20.52 -17.91 5.80
N PRO A 199 -20.30 -16.81 6.54
CA PRO A 199 -21.08 -16.48 7.71
C PRO A 199 -22.58 -16.45 7.40
N ALA A 200 -23.40 -16.96 8.32
CA ALA A 200 -24.85 -16.96 8.14
C ALA A 200 -25.40 -15.52 8.03
N PRO A 201 -26.44 -15.26 7.22
CA PRO A 201 -26.99 -13.92 7.04
C PRO A 201 -27.40 -13.23 8.36
N GLY A 202 -27.88 -14.00 9.34
CA GLY A 202 -28.21 -13.48 10.67
C GLY A 202 -27.00 -12.91 11.42
N VAL A 203 -25.83 -13.54 11.28
CA VAL A 203 -24.56 -13.06 11.87
C VAL A 203 -24.12 -11.77 11.20
N LEU A 204 -24.17 -11.71 9.87
CA LEU A 204 -23.80 -10.50 9.12
C LEU A 204 -24.71 -9.32 9.47
N ASN A 205 -26.02 -9.54 9.57
CA ASN A 205 -26.97 -8.51 10.00
C ASN A 205 -26.71 -8.03 11.43
N GLU A 206 -26.35 -8.93 12.33
CA GLU A 206 -26.00 -8.58 13.71
C GLU A 206 -24.72 -7.72 13.76
N VAL A 207 -23.67 -8.15 13.05
CA VAL A 207 -22.41 -7.40 12.92
C VAL A 207 -22.67 -6.01 12.37
N GLU A 208 -23.47 -5.89 11.31
CA GLU A 208 -23.79 -4.61 10.70
C GLU A 208 -24.59 -3.71 11.66
N THR A 209 -25.57 -4.27 12.38
CA THR A 209 -26.39 -3.52 13.34
C THR A 209 -25.55 -2.98 14.50
N ILE A 210 -24.70 -3.81 15.10
CA ILE A 210 -23.84 -3.41 16.22
C ILE A 210 -22.86 -2.33 15.76
N THR A 211 -22.19 -2.55 14.64
CA THR A 211 -21.13 -1.67 14.14
C THR A 211 -21.68 -0.33 13.64
N SER A 212 -22.80 -0.33 12.92
CA SER A 212 -23.46 0.90 12.46
C SER A 212 -23.92 1.76 13.63
N LYS A 213 -24.61 1.17 14.62
CA LYS A 213 -25.06 1.91 15.81
C LYS A 213 -23.88 2.53 16.57
N LYS A 214 -22.80 1.78 16.78
CA LYS A 214 -21.61 2.27 17.47
C LYS A 214 -20.86 3.33 16.67
N GLN A 215 -20.79 3.19 15.35
CA GLN A 215 -20.22 4.20 14.48
C GLN A 215 -20.99 5.52 14.58
N GLU A 216 -22.33 5.49 14.58
CA GLU A 216 -23.16 6.67 14.74
C GLU A 216 -22.94 7.36 16.09
N GLU A 217 -22.96 6.58 17.18
CA GLU A 217 -22.68 7.08 18.54
C GLU A 217 -21.30 7.76 18.62
N TYR A 218 -20.27 7.12 18.07
CA TYR A 218 -18.91 7.64 18.08
C TYR A 218 -18.75 8.87 17.21
N SER A 219 -19.21 8.81 15.95
CA SER A 219 -19.18 9.94 15.03
C SER A 219 -19.91 11.16 15.62
N SER A 220 -21.08 10.95 16.25
CA SER A 220 -21.85 12.02 16.90
C SER A 220 -21.05 12.70 18.02
N LYS A 221 -20.39 11.90 18.86
CA LYS A 221 -19.55 12.40 19.95
C LYS A 221 -18.32 13.13 19.42
N GLU A 222 -17.62 12.53 18.46
CA GLU A 222 -16.42 13.12 17.83
C GLU A 222 -16.74 14.45 17.15
N LEU A 223 -17.82 14.53 16.37
CA LEU A 223 -18.30 15.78 15.75
C LEU A 223 -18.62 16.85 16.79
N THR A 224 -19.24 16.46 17.91
CA THR A 224 -19.57 17.38 19.00
C THR A 224 -18.32 17.88 19.73
N ASP A 225 -17.38 17.00 20.05
CA ASP A 225 -16.15 17.34 20.74
C ASP A 225 -15.26 18.25 19.87
N LEU A 226 -15.15 17.95 18.58
CA LEU A 226 -14.44 18.80 17.61
C LEU A 226 -15.11 20.17 17.46
N ALA A 227 -16.44 20.25 17.45
CA ALA A 227 -17.13 21.54 17.42
C ALA A 227 -16.82 22.38 18.67
N ASN A 228 -16.89 21.77 19.86
CA ASN A 228 -16.58 22.44 21.12
C ASN A 228 -15.12 22.92 21.18
N ARG A 229 -14.17 22.07 20.75
CA ARG A 229 -12.74 22.43 20.67
C ARG A 229 -12.51 23.55 19.66
N GLY A 230 -13.14 23.48 18.49
CA GLY A 230 -13.10 24.52 17.47
C GLY A 230 -13.52 25.88 18.02
N MET A 231 -14.64 25.93 18.75
CA MET A 231 -15.10 27.16 19.40
C MET A 231 -14.13 27.69 20.47
N SER A 232 -13.40 26.80 21.16
CA SER A 232 -12.35 27.23 22.11
C SER A 232 -11.18 27.92 21.39
N TYR A 233 -10.76 27.43 20.22
CA TYR A 233 -9.72 28.07 19.41
C TYR A 233 -10.15 29.42 18.84
N VAL A 234 -11.44 29.55 18.45
CA VAL A 234 -12.00 30.86 18.04
C VAL A 234 -11.90 31.88 19.16
N ARG A 235 -12.26 31.50 20.40
CA ARG A 235 -12.14 32.38 21.58
C ARG A 235 -10.69 32.76 21.87
N ALA A 236 -9.76 31.83 21.68
CA ALA A 236 -8.33 32.05 21.83
C ALA A 236 -7.69 32.82 20.65
N LYS A 237 -8.45 33.08 19.57
CA LYS A 237 -7.96 33.65 18.29
C LYS A 237 -6.82 32.83 17.66
N ASP A 238 -6.82 31.51 17.89
CA ASP A 238 -5.80 30.60 17.36
C ASP A 238 -6.24 30.03 16.01
N TYR A 239 -5.87 30.72 14.93
CA TYR A 239 -6.26 30.36 13.57
C TYR A 239 -5.74 28.99 13.11
N GLN A 240 -4.48 28.67 13.42
CA GLN A 240 -3.85 27.45 12.94
C GLN A 240 -4.52 26.21 13.52
N ASN A 241 -4.80 26.21 14.83
CA ASN A 241 -5.47 25.09 15.47
C ASN A 241 -6.97 25.05 15.15
N ALA A 242 -7.63 26.20 15.00
CA ALA A 242 -9.01 26.27 14.52
C ALA A 242 -9.19 25.65 13.12
N LYS A 243 -8.27 25.95 12.18
CA LYS A 243 -8.29 25.39 10.82
C LYS A 243 -8.12 23.87 10.83
N LYS A 244 -7.09 23.35 11.51
CA LYS A 244 -6.87 21.89 11.65
C LYS A 244 -8.06 21.18 12.30
N CYS A 245 -8.69 21.83 13.27
CA CYS A 245 -9.88 21.31 13.95
C CYS A 245 -11.07 21.22 12.98
N TYR A 246 -11.29 22.25 12.16
CA TYR A 246 -12.34 22.25 11.15
C TYR A 246 -12.08 21.20 10.06
N GLU A 247 -10.85 21.05 9.58
CA GLU A 247 -10.47 20.00 8.60
C GLU A 247 -10.75 18.60 9.16
N SER A 248 -10.37 18.36 10.42
CA SER A 248 -10.66 17.09 11.11
C SER A 248 -12.17 16.85 11.22
N TRP A 249 -12.94 17.88 11.61
CA TRP A 249 -14.40 17.80 11.68
C TRP A 249 -15.03 17.51 10.31
N ALA A 250 -14.57 18.21 9.26
CA ALA A 250 -15.07 18.05 7.89
C ALA A 250 -14.79 16.64 7.35
N ALA A 251 -13.65 16.04 7.69
CA ALA A 251 -13.34 14.66 7.33
C ALA A 251 -14.29 13.65 7.99
N VAL A 252 -14.66 13.86 9.26
CA VAL A 252 -15.67 13.01 9.94
C VAL A 252 -17.06 13.26 9.35
N ALA A 253 -17.44 14.52 9.16
CA ALA A 253 -18.72 14.93 8.59
C ALA A 253 -18.94 14.36 7.18
N GLY A 254 -17.90 14.36 6.35
CA GLY A 254 -17.93 13.77 5.00
C GLY A 254 -18.13 12.25 5.01
N ARG A 255 -17.53 11.53 5.96
CA ARG A 255 -17.76 10.07 6.12
C ARG A 255 -19.19 9.72 6.53
N VAL A 256 -19.81 10.58 7.34
CA VAL A 256 -21.18 10.37 7.86
C VAL A 256 -22.25 10.99 6.94
N GLY A 257 -21.83 11.81 5.95
CA GLY A 257 -22.74 12.46 5.01
C GLY A 257 -23.51 13.63 5.60
N VAL A 258 -22.94 14.33 6.60
CA VAL A 258 -23.55 15.54 7.19
C VAL A 258 -23.67 16.63 6.14
N LYS A 259 -24.87 17.20 6.00
CA LYS A 259 -25.20 18.27 5.05
C LYS A 259 -25.27 19.63 5.74
N GLN A 260 -25.13 20.69 4.94
CA GLN A 260 -25.42 22.04 5.40
C GLN A 260 -26.90 22.13 5.78
N GLY A 261 -27.17 22.64 6.99
CA GLY A 261 -28.51 22.70 7.58
C GLY A 261 -28.78 21.61 8.62
N ASP A 262 -27.94 20.57 8.71
CA ASP A 262 -28.05 19.57 9.77
C ASP A 262 -27.68 20.16 11.14
N SER A 263 -28.17 19.53 12.21
CA SER A 263 -27.90 19.97 13.60
C SER A 263 -26.40 19.99 13.93
N TYR A 264 -25.61 19.10 13.33
CA TYR A 264 -24.15 19.09 13.47
C TYR A 264 -23.50 20.27 12.73
N TRP A 265 -24.00 20.64 11.55
CA TRP A 265 -23.50 21.80 10.81
C TRP A 265 -23.76 23.11 11.57
N ALA A 266 -24.95 23.28 12.12
CA ALA A 266 -25.31 24.46 12.90
C ALA A 266 -24.36 24.71 14.09
N ARG A 267 -23.72 23.66 14.63
CA ARG A 267 -22.75 23.77 15.74
C ARG A 267 -21.37 24.23 15.28
N ILE A 268 -20.94 23.90 14.06
CA ILE A 268 -19.62 24.25 13.52
C ILE A 268 -19.65 25.51 12.66
N GLU A 269 -20.82 25.93 12.19
CA GLU A 269 -21.01 27.09 11.32
C GLU A 269 -20.30 28.37 11.83
N PRO A 270 -20.33 28.74 13.13
CA PRO A 270 -19.61 29.90 13.61
C PRO A 270 -18.09 29.81 13.43
N LEU A 271 -17.51 28.62 13.61
CA LEU A 271 -16.08 28.37 13.35
C LEU A 271 -15.77 28.52 11.86
N TYR A 272 -16.60 27.94 10.99
CA TYR A 272 -16.44 28.04 9.54
C TYR A 272 -16.47 29.50 9.06
N LEU A 273 -17.49 30.26 9.48
CA LEU A 273 -17.62 31.67 9.13
C LEU A 273 -16.45 32.51 9.65
N TRP A 274 -15.95 32.20 10.86
CA TRP A 274 -14.78 32.86 11.42
C TRP A 274 -13.51 32.57 10.60
N LEU A 275 -13.28 31.31 10.20
CA LEU A 275 -12.15 30.94 9.35
C LEU A 275 -12.20 31.62 7.99
N GLN A 276 -13.37 31.65 7.34
CA GLN A 276 -13.56 32.36 6.07
C GLN A 276 -13.26 33.84 6.20
N LYS A 277 -13.77 34.48 7.26
CA LYS A 277 -13.49 35.89 7.53
C LYS A 277 -11.99 36.12 7.73
N TYR A 278 -11.32 35.27 8.51
CA TYR A 278 -9.89 35.40 8.77
C TYR A 278 -9.06 35.23 7.48
N GLU A 279 -9.39 34.25 6.63
CA GLU A 279 -8.73 34.06 5.34
C GLU A 279 -8.94 35.26 4.41
N ASN A 280 -10.15 35.81 4.35
CA ASN A 280 -10.44 36.99 3.54
C ASN A 280 -9.71 38.22 4.07
N ASP A 281 -9.75 38.49 5.38
CA ASP A 281 -9.05 39.60 6.02
C ASP A 281 -7.53 39.49 5.81
N SER A 282 -6.97 38.26 5.89
CA SER A 282 -5.55 38.01 5.63
C SER A 282 -5.18 38.29 4.17
N LYS A 283 -5.98 37.82 3.21
CA LYS A 283 -5.75 38.07 1.78
C LYS A 283 -5.83 39.56 1.43
N VAL A 284 -6.82 40.27 1.99
CA VAL A 284 -6.96 41.73 1.81
C VAL A 284 -5.73 42.44 2.37
N LYS A 285 -5.25 42.03 3.54
CA LYS A 285 -4.05 42.62 4.16
C LYS A 285 -2.78 42.33 3.36
N GLU A 286 -2.57 41.10 2.90
CA GLU A 286 -1.44 40.72 2.05
C GLU A 286 -1.44 41.49 0.73
N PHE A 287 -2.61 41.64 0.10
CA PHE A 287 -2.74 42.44 -1.12
C PHE A 287 -2.42 43.92 -0.85
N ALA A 288 -2.92 44.49 0.24
CA ALA A 288 -2.62 45.86 0.65
C ALA A 288 -1.11 46.06 0.93
N ASP A 289 -0.47 45.13 1.65
CA ASP A 289 0.96 45.18 1.96
C ASP A 289 1.82 45.05 0.69
N MET A 290 1.40 44.22 -0.28
CA MET A 290 2.04 44.09 -1.59
C MET A 290 1.96 45.40 -2.39
N GLN A 291 0.80 46.04 -2.44
CA GLN A 291 0.64 47.33 -3.12
C GLN A 291 1.47 48.43 -2.45
N LEU A 292 1.52 48.43 -1.10
CA LEU A 292 2.34 49.36 -0.35
C LEU A 292 3.84 49.16 -0.62
N PHE A 293 4.29 47.91 -0.74
CA PHE A 293 5.67 47.60 -1.12
C PHE A 293 5.99 48.06 -2.55
N ALA A 294 5.08 47.84 -3.49
CA ALA A 294 5.23 48.29 -4.88
C ALA A 294 5.33 49.82 -4.97
N LEU A 295 4.44 50.54 -4.29
CA LEU A 295 4.49 52.00 -4.17
C LEU A 295 5.83 52.48 -3.59
N ARG A 296 6.29 51.86 -2.49
CA ARG A 296 7.57 52.20 -1.86
C ARG A 296 8.74 52.01 -2.84
N LYS A 297 8.75 50.92 -3.60
CA LYS A 297 9.77 50.64 -4.60
C LYS A 297 9.75 51.68 -5.72
N ALA A 298 8.58 51.98 -6.29
CA ALA A 298 8.44 52.97 -7.34
C ALA A 298 8.90 54.37 -6.91
N LEU A 299 8.53 54.80 -5.69
CA LEU A 299 8.98 56.06 -5.12
C LEU A 299 10.52 56.09 -4.94
N LEU A 300 11.11 55.00 -4.46
CA LEU A 300 12.55 54.92 -4.26
C LEU A 300 13.30 54.97 -5.60
N GLU A 301 12.83 54.27 -6.62
CA GLU A 301 13.44 54.29 -7.96
C GLU A 301 13.39 55.70 -8.57
N VAL A 302 12.30 56.44 -8.40
CA VAL A 302 12.21 57.84 -8.88
C VAL A 302 13.23 58.73 -8.17
N VAL A 303 13.38 58.57 -6.85
CA VAL A 303 14.36 59.34 -6.06
C VAL A 303 15.80 59.01 -6.45
N LEU A 304 16.11 57.74 -6.75
CA LEU A 304 17.46 57.28 -7.08
C LEU A 304 17.87 57.53 -8.53
N ASP A 305 16.99 57.24 -9.51
CA ASP A 305 17.34 57.30 -10.94
C ASP A 305 17.34 58.72 -11.50
N GLY A 306 16.73 59.69 -10.80
CA GLY A 306 16.64 61.10 -11.24
C GLY A 306 15.81 61.32 -12.52
N LYS A 307 15.32 60.26 -13.17
CA LYS A 307 14.46 60.31 -14.38
C LYS A 307 12.99 60.56 -14.01
N CYS A 308 12.75 61.65 -13.28
CA CYS A 308 11.47 61.97 -12.65
C CYS A 308 10.32 62.12 -13.67
N ALA A 309 10.52 62.80 -14.81
CA ALA A 309 9.39 63.19 -15.66
C ALA A 309 8.62 62.03 -16.33
N GLN A 310 9.24 60.87 -16.56
CA GLN A 310 8.65 59.76 -17.31
C GLN A 310 7.82 58.78 -16.47
N ARG A 311 7.93 58.84 -15.12
CA ARG A 311 7.30 57.85 -14.22
C ARG A 311 6.17 58.41 -13.35
N ILE A 312 5.72 59.65 -13.61
CA ILE A 312 4.68 60.33 -12.82
C ILE A 312 3.38 59.52 -12.78
N ALA A 313 2.86 59.18 -13.97
CA ALA A 313 1.61 58.43 -14.10
C ALA A 313 1.70 57.03 -13.46
N GLU A 314 2.89 56.44 -13.40
CA GLU A 314 3.12 55.15 -12.76
C GLU A 314 3.04 55.25 -11.24
N VAL A 315 3.69 56.27 -10.64
CA VAL A 315 3.67 56.49 -9.19
C VAL A 315 2.28 56.91 -8.70
N GLU A 316 1.58 57.79 -9.43
CA GLU A 316 0.19 58.18 -9.13
C GLU A 316 -0.76 56.98 -9.18
N ARG A 317 -0.60 56.13 -10.22
CA ARG A 317 -1.37 54.90 -10.35
C ARG A 317 -1.10 53.95 -9.19
N MET A 318 0.15 53.73 -8.82
CA MET A 318 0.50 52.85 -7.68
C MET A 318 0.01 53.38 -6.34
N TYR A 319 -0.03 54.70 -6.16
CA TYR A 319 -0.60 55.32 -4.97
C TYR A 319 -2.11 55.06 -4.88
N ALA A 320 -2.85 55.26 -5.99
CA ALA A 320 -4.28 54.97 -6.08
C ALA A 320 -4.59 53.48 -5.92
N GLU A 321 -3.75 52.59 -6.47
CA GLU A 321 -3.87 51.13 -6.30
C GLU A 321 -3.64 50.72 -4.84
N ALA A 322 -2.67 51.30 -4.14
CA ALA A 322 -2.46 51.05 -2.71
C ALA A 322 -3.62 51.55 -1.84
N GLU A 323 -4.16 52.72 -2.12
CA GLU A 323 -5.30 53.29 -1.37
C GLU A 323 -6.59 52.49 -1.60
N SER A 324 -6.89 52.15 -2.86
CA SER A 324 -8.06 51.32 -3.21
C SER A 324 -7.97 49.89 -2.68
N ALA A 325 -6.76 49.36 -2.48
CA ALA A 325 -6.51 48.11 -1.77
C ALA A 325 -6.73 48.19 -0.25
N GLY A 326 -7.01 49.38 0.29
CA GLY A 326 -7.20 49.61 1.73
C GLY A 326 -5.89 49.70 2.53
N ALA A 327 -4.75 49.91 1.86
CA ALA A 327 -3.47 50.06 2.55
C ALA A 327 -3.42 51.37 3.34
N LYS A 328 -2.98 51.30 4.59
CA LYS A 328 -2.68 52.50 5.38
C LYS A 328 -1.31 53.03 5.00
N ILE A 329 -1.27 53.99 4.07
CA ILE A 329 -0.03 54.60 3.60
C ILE A 329 0.67 55.31 4.77
N PRO A 330 1.89 54.90 5.17
CA PRO A 330 2.68 55.58 6.20
C PRO A 330 2.98 57.03 5.83
N LYS A 331 2.99 57.92 6.83
CA LYS A 331 3.25 59.36 6.65
C LYS A 331 4.55 59.64 5.90
N ASP A 332 5.58 58.82 6.11
CA ASP A 332 6.87 58.98 5.44
C ASP A 332 6.76 58.72 3.93
N LEU A 333 5.99 57.70 3.51
CA LEU A 333 5.74 57.42 2.09
C LEU A 333 4.83 58.48 1.47
N GLN A 334 3.86 58.98 2.22
CA GLN A 334 3.01 60.08 1.78
C GLN A 334 3.83 61.36 1.54
N GLY A 335 4.70 61.73 2.49
CA GLY A 335 5.60 62.87 2.31
C GLY A 335 6.59 62.69 1.15
N LEU A 336 7.08 61.47 0.93
CA LEU A 336 7.92 61.14 -0.23
C LEU A 336 7.15 61.25 -1.54
N PHE A 337 5.91 60.78 -1.59
CA PHE A 337 5.02 60.93 -2.74
C PHE A 337 4.77 62.42 -3.05
N ASP A 338 4.34 63.21 -2.06
CA ASP A 338 4.08 64.64 -2.23
C ASP A 338 5.33 65.39 -2.71
N SER A 339 6.50 65.08 -2.13
CA SER A 339 7.77 65.70 -2.54
C SER A 339 8.18 65.31 -3.96
N THR A 340 7.89 64.07 -4.37
CA THR A 340 8.18 63.53 -5.70
C THR A 340 7.29 64.20 -6.74
N ILE A 341 5.97 64.27 -6.50
CA ILE A 341 5.00 64.96 -7.36
C ILE A 341 5.33 66.45 -7.49
N ASN A 342 5.61 67.14 -6.38
CA ASN A 342 5.95 68.57 -6.42
C ASN A 342 7.22 68.85 -7.23
N ARG A 343 8.29 68.05 -7.04
CA ARG A 343 9.51 68.15 -7.86
C ARG A 343 9.22 67.90 -9.33
N MET A 344 8.41 66.89 -9.63
CA MET A 344 8.01 66.52 -10.99
C MET A 344 7.20 67.61 -11.70
N ASP A 345 6.26 68.26 -11.00
CA ASP A 345 5.49 69.38 -11.52
C ASP A 345 6.36 70.61 -11.81
N GLU A 346 7.36 70.89 -10.97
CA GLU A 346 8.36 71.91 -11.25
C GLU A 346 9.18 71.60 -12.52
N TYR A 347 9.55 70.33 -12.74
CA TYR A 347 10.24 69.91 -13.96
C TYR A 347 9.37 70.05 -15.21
N ARG A 348 8.09 69.67 -15.14
CA ARG A 348 7.14 69.86 -16.27
C ARG A 348 7.00 71.33 -16.63
N LYS A 349 6.76 72.21 -15.65
CA LYS A 349 6.65 73.67 -15.88
C LYS A 349 7.93 74.25 -16.47
N LYS A 350 9.11 73.82 -16.00
CA LYS A 350 10.40 74.24 -16.58
C LYS A 350 10.57 73.73 -18.01
N GLN A 351 10.21 72.48 -18.31
CA GLN A 351 10.27 71.96 -19.68
C GLN A 351 9.31 72.70 -20.63
N GLU A 352 8.08 72.98 -20.21
CA GLU A 352 7.13 73.79 -21.00
C GLU A 352 7.68 75.20 -21.27
N LEU A 353 8.30 75.83 -20.27
CA LEU A 353 8.98 77.12 -20.40
C LEU A 353 10.19 77.05 -21.35
N PHE A 354 11.01 75.99 -21.29
CA PHE A 354 12.15 75.81 -22.20
C PHE A 354 11.70 75.54 -23.65
N VAL A 355 10.63 74.77 -23.85
CA VAL A 355 10.05 74.53 -25.18
C VAL A 355 9.48 75.82 -25.76
N LEU A 356 8.74 76.61 -24.97
CA LEU A 356 8.26 77.93 -25.41
C LEU A 356 9.41 78.88 -25.71
N ALA A 357 10.42 78.97 -24.85
CA ALA A 357 11.59 79.83 -25.05
C ALA A 357 12.39 79.43 -26.30
N GLY A 358 12.52 78.12 -26.57
CA GLY A 358 13.14 77.60 -27.79
C GLY A 358 12.36 77.97 -29.05
N LEU A 359 11.02 77.90 -29.02
CA LEU A 359 10.17 78.36 -30.12
C LEU A 359 10.31 79.86 -30.38
N PHE A 360 10.36 80.67 -29.31
CA PHE A 360 10.60 82.12 -29.42
C PHE A 360 11.99 82.45 -29.99
N ALA A 361 13.04 81.79 -29.49
CA ALA A 361 14.40 81.98 -30.00
C ALA A 361 14.54 81.56 -31.47
N GLY A 362 13.95 80.41 -31.85
CA GLY A 362 13.89 79.95 -33.23
C GLY A 362 13.13 80.92 -34.14
N GLY A 363 12.01 81.47 -33.66
CA GLY A 363 11.25 82.50 -34.38
C GLY A 363 12.04 83.80 -34.59
N ILE A 364 12.81 84.24 -33.58
CA ILE A 364 13.67 85.43 -33.70
C ILE A 364 14.80 85.20 -34.71
N ILE A 365 15.42 84.01 -34.71
CA ILE A 365 16.46 83.66 -35.68
C ILE A 365 15.91 83.65 -37.11
N LEU A 366 14.71 83.09 -37.32
CA LEU A 366 14.05 83.08 -38.63
C LEU A 366 13.68 84.50 -39.10
N LEU A 367 13.21 85.35 -38.19
CA LEU A 367 12.92 86.77 -38.49
C LEU A 367 14.19 87.55 -38.84
N LEU A 368 15.29 87.35 -38.10
CA LEU A 368 16.57 87.97 -38.40
C LEU A 368 17.14 87.48 -39.74
N ALA A 369 17.06 86.18 -40.03
CA ALA A 369 17.45 85.62 -41.33
C ALA A 369 16.62 86.20 -42.47
N PHE A 370 15.32 86.39 -42.26
CA PHE A 370 14.41 87.02 -43.23
C PHE A 370 14.73 88.50 -43.46
N LEU A 371 15.02 89.26 -42.40
CA LEU A 371 15.42 90.67 -42.50
C LEU A 371 16.77 90.81 -43.21
N ILE A 372 17.76 89.97 -42.90
CA ILE A 372 19.06 89.94 -43.59
C ILE A 372 18.87 89.62 -45.07
N TRP A 373 18.03 88.63 -45.40
CA TRP A 373 17.70 88.27 -46.78
C TRP A 373 17.03 89.43 -47.54
N MET A 374 16.12 90.16 -46.88
CA MET A 374 15.44 91.31 -47.48
C MET A 374 16.40 92.47 -47.77
N VAL A 375 17.31 92.78 -46.84
CA VAL A 375 18.34 93.81 -47.04
C VAL A 375 19.31 93.44 -48.16
N ALA A 376 19.76 92.17 -48.20
CA ALA A 376 20.65 91.67 -49.25
C ALA A 376 20.03 91.71 -50.65
N ARG A 377 18.70 91.69 -50.77
CA ARG A 377 17.97 91.80 -52.04
C ARG A 377 17.73 93.26 -52.49
N SER A 378 17.86 94.21 -51.57
CA SER A 378 17.63 95.65 -51.81
C SER A 378 18.87 96.46 -52.18
N ARG A 379 20.06 95.83 -52.13
CA ARG A 379 21.32 96.32 -52.69
C ARG A 379 21.63 95.54 -53.95
#